data_AF-A0A5J5C0S0-F1
#
_entry.id   AF-A0A5J5C0S0-F1
#
_cell.length_a   1.000
_cell.length_b   1.000
_cell.length_c   1.000
_cell.angle_alpha   90.00
_cell.angle_beta   90.00
_cell.angle_gamma   90.00
#
_symmetry.space_group_name_H-M   'P 1'
#
loop_
_entity.id
_entity.type
_entity.pdbx_description
1 polymer ?
#
loop_
_entity_poly.entity_id
_entity_poly.type
_entity_poly.pdbx_seq_one_letter_code
_entity_poly.pdbx_strand_id
1 'polypeptide(L)'
;MQEGINKLIDRIEGVHKHQFTSEKYMNLYTTSYNICQIDQFGPEAQKLYEQYKKTFEDYITSKVLPSLRGKKDESLLEELVNRWNNHKVMTRWIARFFGYLNRYFVYGEINDHVRDAVISMPYVPTI
;
A
#
# COMPACT_ATOMS: atom_id res chain seq x y z
N MET A 1 -12.40 7.41 0.37
CA MET A 1 -11.23 6.53 0.56
C MET A 1 -10.18 7.11 1.51
N GLN A 2 -9.67 8.31 1.24
CA GLN A 2 -8.66 8.97 2.10
C GLN A 2 -9.06 9.06 3.58
N GLU A 3 -10.32 9.34 3.89
CA GLU A 3 -10.81 9.38 5.27
C GLU A 3 -10.64 8.04 6.00
N GLY A 4 -10.85 6.92 5.29
CA GLY A 4 -10.65 5.58 5.85
C GLY A 4 -9.17 5.27 6.12
N ILE A 5 -8.30 5.73 5.22
CA ILE A 5 -6.84 5.66 5.38
C ILE A 5 -6.39 6.49 6.59
N ASN A 6 -6.88 7.73 6.73
CA ASN A 6 -6.53 8.59 7.86
C ASN A 6 -6.97 7.97 9.18
N LYS A 7 -8.19 7.41 9.26
CA LYS A 7 -8.66 6.69 10.45
C LYS A 7 -7.82 5.46 10.79
N LEU A 8 -7.29 4.76 9.78
CA LEU A 8 -6.35 3.66 9.99
C LEU A 8 -5.03 4.20 10.57
N ILE A 9 -4.50 5.30 10.03
CA ILE A 9 -3.28 5.95 10.52
C ILE A 9 -3.46 6.41 11.97
N ASP A 10 -4.56 7.08 12.30
CA ASP A 10 -4.84 7.53 13.67
C ASP A 10 -4.91 6.36 14.66
N ARG A 11 -5.43 5.21 14.20
CA ARG A 11 -5.50 3.99 15.00
C ARG A 11 -4.12 3.37 15.25
N ILE A 12 -3.26 3.26 14.23
CA ILE A 12 -1.91 2.68 14.38
C ILE A 12 -0.98 3.61 15.16
N GLU A 13 -1.17 4.93 15.06
CA GLU A 13 -0.41 5.92 15.84
C GLU A 13 -0.96 6.09 17.26
N GLY A 14 -2.04 5.40 17.62
CA GLY A 14 -2.62 5.46 18.97
C GLY A 14 -3.33 6.77 19.30
N VAL A 15 -3.58 7.64 18.31
CA VAL A 15 -4.25 8.94 18.46
C VAL A 15 -5.75 8.74 18.78
N HIS A 16 -6.39 7.76 18.14
CA HIS A 16 -7.80 7.44 18.37
C HIS A 16 -8.06 5.94 18.49
N LYS A 17 -8.75 5.53 19.57
CA LYS A 17 -9.17 4.14 19.79
C LYS A 17 -10.45 3.73 19.05
N HIS A 18 -11.05 4.61 18.25
CA HIS A 18 -12.30 4.30 17.57
C HIS A 18 -12.09 3.13 16.58
N GLN A 19 -12.94 2.11 16.71
CA GLN A 19 -12.85 0.92 15.89
C GLN A 19 -13.21 1.23 14.44
N PHE A 20 -12.47 0.62 13.53
CA PHE A 20 -12.82 0.63 12.12
C PHE A 20 -14.08 -0.23 11.94
N THR A 21 -15.22 0.39 11.58
CA THR A 21 -16.50 -0.32 11.48
C THR A 21 -16.55 -1.18 10.22
N SER A 22 -17.28 -2.31 10.29
CA SER A 22 -17.52 -3.17 9.13
C SER A 22 -18.17 -2.42 7.97
N GLU A 23 -19.05 -1.47 8.26
CA GLU A 23 -19.68 -0.60 7.26
C GLU A 23 -18.66 0.23 6.47
N LYS A 24 -17.73 0.91 7.17
CA LYS A 24 -16.66 1.67 6.52
C LYS A 24 -15.75 0.76 5.69
N TYR A 25 -15.49 -0.45 6.17
CA TYR A 25 -14.76 -1.45 5.41
C TYR A 25 -15.48 -1.82 4.11
N MET A 26 -16.77 -2.18 4.19
CA MET A 26 -17.57 -2.55 3.04
C MET A 26 -17.67 -1.42 2.02
N ASN A 27 -17.82 -0.17 2.49
CA ASN A 27 -17.87 0.99 1.60
C ASN A 27 -16.55 1.17 0.83
N LEU A 28 -15.40 1.09 1.52
CA LEU A 28 -14.09 1.20 0.86
C LEU A 28 -13.85 0.07 -0.14
N TYR A 29 -14.14 -1.18 0.26
CA TYR A 29 -13.99 -2.33 -0.61
C TYR A 29 -14.87 -2.21 -1.85
N THR A 30 -16.13 -1.82 -1.69
CA THR A 30 -17.09 -1.65 -2.79
C THR A 30 -16.65 -0.54 -3.74
N THR A 31 -16.13 0.57 -3.22
CA THR A 31 -15.56 1.64 -4.07
C THR A 31 -14.38 1.12 -4.90
N SER A 32 -13.40 0.45 -4.28
CA SER A 32 -12.27 -0.14 -5.00
C SER A 32 -12.72 -1.15 -6.05
N TYR A 33 -13.68 -2.01 -5.70
CA TYR A 33 -14.25 -3.01 -6.60
C TYR A 33 -14.93 -2.35 -7.81
N ASN A 34 -15.82 -1.38 -7.59
CA ASN A 34 -16.55 -0.71 -8.66
C ASN A 34 -15.61 0.00 -9.65
N ILE A 35 -14.54 0.64 -9.15
CA ILE A 35 -13.53 1.29 -10.01
C ILE A 35 -12.86 0.25 -10.91
N CYS A 36 -12.39 -0.86 -10.34
CA CYS A 36 -11.72 -1.91 -11.09
C CYS A 36 -12.65 -2.76 -11.97
N GLN A 37 -13.95 -2.80 -11.68
CA GLN A 37 -14.95 -3.47 -12.53
C GLN A 37 -15.19 -2.73 -13.84
N ILE A 38 -15.12 -1.40 -13.83
CA ILE A 38 -15.32 -0.57 -15.03
C ILE A 38 -14.13 -0.71 -15.96
N ASP A 39 -12.91 -0.49 -15.44
CA ASP A 39 -11.67 -0.68 -16.17
C ASP A 39 -10.53 -0.94 -15.18
N GLN A 40 -10.06 -2.19 -15.15
CA GLN A 40 -9.04 -2.65 -14.22
C GLN A 40 -7.67 -1.98 -14.43
N PHE A 41 -7.38 -1.49 -15.65
CA PHE A 41 -6.13 -0.79 -15.99
C PHE A 41 -6.40 0.66 -16.41
N GLY A 42 -7.62 1.13 -16.19
CA GLY A 42 -8.05 2.47 -16.56
C GLY A 42 -7.40 3.54 -15.70
N PRO A 43 -7.49 4.81 -16.14
CA PRO A 43 -6.87 5.94 -15.44
C PRO A 43 -7.31 6.07 -13.97
N GLU A 44 -8.56 5.71 -13.65
CA GLU A 44 -9.05 5.77 -12.26
C GLU A 44 -8.52 4.64 -11.38
N ALA A 45 -8.32 3.44 -11.94
CA ALA A 45 -7.69 2.33 -11.23
C ALA A 45 -6.19 2.62 -11.01
N GLN A 46 -5.51 3.18 -12.02
CA GLN A 46 -4.12 3.65 -11.91
C GLN A 46 -3.98 4.73 -10.83
N LYS A 47 -4.84 5.75 -10.85
CA LYS A 47 -4.85 6.82 -9.84
C LYS A 47 -5.08 6.27 -8.44
N LEU A 48 -5.94 5.26 -8.31
CA LEU A 48 -6.18 4.57 -7.06
C LEU A 48 -4.93 3.84 -6.55
N TYR A 49 -4.18 3.20 -7.45
CA TYR A 49 -2.91 2.54 -7.14
C TYR A 49 -1.80 3.53 -6.75
N GLU A 50 -1.71 4.66 -7.45
CA GLU A 50 -0.75 5.72 -7.12
C GLU A 50 -1.05 6.35 -5.76
N GLN A 51 -2.33 6.60 -5.46
CA GLN A 51 -2.75 7.07 -4.14
C GLN A 51 -2.39 6.06 -3.03
N TYR A 52 -2.50 4.76 -3.32
CA TYR A 52 -2.05 3.70 -2.42
C TYR A 52 -0.53 3.80 -2.15
N LYS A 53 0.31 3.92 -3.18
CA LYS A 53 1.78 4.06 -3.01
C LYS A 53 2.12 5.32 -2.21
N LYS A 54 1.55 6.45 -2.60
CA LYS A 54 1.74 7.74 -1.95
C LYS A 54 1.36 7.73 -0.47
N THR A 55 0.32 6.98 -0.09
CA THR A 55 -0.07 6.84 1.33
C THR A 55 1.04 6.25 2.20
N PHE A 56 1.77 5.25 1.69
CA PHE A 56 2.90 4.67 2.42
C PHE A 56 4.08 5.61 2.47
N GLU A 57 4.41 6.25 1.35
CA GLU A 57 5.50 7.23 1.26
C GLU A 57 5.26 8.39 2.22
N ASP A 58 4.06 8.96 2.23
CA ASP A 58 3.66 10.05 3.12
C ASP A 58 3.76 9.61 4.59
N TYR A 59 3.28 8.40 4.93
CA TYR A 59 3.36 7.88 6.31
C TYR A 59 4.82 7.67 6.76
N ILE A 60 5.64 7.04 5.92
CA ILE A 60 7.06 6.80 6.21
C ILE A 60 7.78 8.13 6.41
N THR A 61 7.58 9.08 5.50
CA THR A 61 8.29 10.36 5.48
C THR A 61 7.85 11.27 6.62
N SER A 62 6.55 11.32 6.93
CA SER A 62 6.00 12.24 7.93
C SER A 62 5.97 11.70 9.36
N LYS A 63 5.99 10.38 9.55
CA LYS A 63 5.88 9.75 10.89
C LYS A 63 7.08 8.88 11.24
N VAL A 64 7.47 7.96 10.36
CA VAL A 64 8.51 6.96 10.66
C VAL A 64 9.91 7.57 10.66
N LEU A 65 10.32 8.26 9.59
CA LEU A 65 11.66 8.85 9.52
C LEU A 65 11.92 9.85 10.64
N PRO A 66 10.99 10.76 10.99
CA PRO A 66 11.16 11.67 12.12
C PRO A 66 11.26 10.95 13.46
N SER A 67 10.52 9.86 13.68
CA SER A 67 10.54 9.14 14.96
C SER A 67 11.85 8.37 15.21
N LEU A 68 12.56 8.02 14.14
CA LEU A 68 13.86 7.34 14.19
C LEU A 68 15.03 8.32 14.30
N ARG A 69 14.85 9.57 13.83
CA ARG A 69 15.93 10.55 13.75
C ARG A 69 16.51 10.85 15.13
N GLY A 70 17.83 10.73 15.26
CA GLY A 70 18.56 11.04 16.48
C GLY A 70 18.58 9.93 17.54
N LYS A 71 17.81 8.84 17.37
CA LYS A 71 17.87 7.66 18.23
C LYS A 71 19.09 6.80 17.91
N LYS A 72 19.64 6.11 18.91
CA LYS A 72 20.79 5.21 18.79
C LYS A 72 20.60 3.94 19.64
N ASP A 73 21.39 2.91 19.33
CA ASP A 73 21.49 1.68 20.11
C ASP A 73 20.11 1.04 20.39
N GLU A 74 19.84 0.67 21.64
CA GLU A 74 18.60 0.04 22.07
C GLU A 74 17.35 0.89 21.77
N SER A 75 17.42 2.21 21.99
CA SER A 75 16.30 3.12 21.73
C SER A 75 15.89 3.19 20.26
N LEU A 76 16.85 3.02 19.34
CA LEU A 76 16.59 2.98 17.91
C LEU A 76 15.93 1.65 17.53
N LEU A 77 16.42 0.54 18.08
CA LEU A 77 15.89 -0.79 17.82
C LEU A 77 14.45 -0.91 18.32
N GLU A 78 14.15 -0.41 19.53
CA GLU A 78 12.80 -0.41 20.10
C GLU A 78 11.82 0.37 19.21
N GLU A 79 12.21 1.58 18.78
CA GLU A 79 11.37 2.38 17.89
C GLU A 79 11.18 1.70 16.53
N LEU A 80 12.23 1.09 15.98
CA LEU A 80 12.15 0.40 14.70
C LEU A 80 11.18 -0.80 14.77
N VAL A 81 11.25 -1.59 15.84
CA VAL A 81 10.32 -2.71 16.08
C VAL A 81 8.88 -2.19 16.22
N ASN A 82 8.67 -1.10 16.96
CA ASN A 82 7.36 -0.47 17.10
C ASN A 82 6.81 -0.02 15.73
N ARG A 83 7.60 0.72 14.94
CA ARG A 83 7.22 1.18 13.59
C ARG A 83 6.98 0.03 12.63
N TRP A 84 7.75 -1.04 12.71
CA TRP A 84 7.53 -2.25 11.93
C TRP A 84 6.19 -2.93 12.27
N ASN A 85 5.83 -2.99 13.55
CA ASN A 85 4.53 -3.52 13.97
C ASN A 85 3.37 -2.68 13.42
N ASN A 86 3.48 -1.35 13.48
CA ASN A 86 2.50 -0.44 12.87
C ASN A 86 2.40 -0.64 11.36
N HIS A 87 3.54 -0.75 10.67
CA HIS A 87 3.59 -1.00 9.24
C HIS A 87 2.91 -2.32 8.87
N LYS A 88 3.14 -3.42 9.60
CA LYS A 88 2.45 -4.70 9.36
C LYS A 88 0.93 -4.57 9.48
N VAL A 89 0.43 -3.81 10.46
CA VAL A 89 -1.01 -3.58 10.63
C VAL A 89 -1.55 -2.76 9.46
N MET A 90 -0.86 -1.68 9.11
CA MET A 90 -1.22 -0.82 7.98
C MET A 90 -1.29 -1.62 6.67
N THR A 91 -0.24 -2.36 6.32
CA THR A 91 -0.17 -3.20 5.13
C THR A 91 -1.28 -4.24 5.08
N ARG A 92 -1.62 -4.88 6.21
CA ARG A 92 -2.74 -5.83 6.28
C ARG A 92 -4.09 -5.17 5.98
N TRP A 93 -4.35 -3.99 6.53
CA TRP A 93 -5.62 -3.29 6.31
C TRP A 93 -5.73 -2.74 4.89
N ILE A 94 -4.66 -2.15 4.39
CA ILE A 94 -4.63 -1.60 3.04
C ILE A 94 -4.76 -2.74 2.01
N ALA A 95 -4.06 -3.86 2.18
CA ALA A 95 -4.26 -5.04 1.32
C ALA A 95 -5.71 -5.57 1.31
N ARG A 96 -6.47 -5.36 2.40
CA ARG A 96 -7.90 -5.71 2.45
C ARG A 96 -8.78 -4.69 1.72
N PHE A 97 -8.47 -3.39 1.81
CA PHE A 97 -9.22 -2.34 1.11
C PHE A 97 -9.00 -2.40 -0.41
N PHE A 98 -7.79 -2.73 -0.82
CA PHE A 98 -7.35 -2.75 -2.22
C PHE A 98 -7.11 -4.16 -2.74
N GLY A 99 -7.61 -5.20 -2.07
CA GLY A 99 -7.29 -6.59 -2.42
C GLY A 99 -7.70 -6.99 -3.83
N TYR A 100 -8.75 -6.35 -4.37
CA TYR A 100 -9.14 -6.53 -5.77
C TYR A 100 -8.12 -5.85 -6.70
N LEU A 101 -7.85 -4.57 -6.50
CA LEU A 101 -6.89 -3.77 -7.26
C LEU A 101 -5.46 -4.38 -7.25
N ASN A 102 -4.97 -4.77 -6.08
CA ASN A 102 -3.62 -5.31 -5.90
C ASN A 102 -3.40 -6.61 -6.68
N ARG A 103 -4.44 -7.43 -6.89
CA ARG A 103 -4.33 -8.65 -7.71
C ARG A 103 -4.13 -8.39 -9.19
N TYR A 104 -4.53 -7.22 -9.71
CA TYR A 104 -4.36 -6.93 -11.13
C TYR A 104 -3.12 -6.08 -11.38
N PHE A 105 -2.84 -5.09 -10.53
CA PHE A 105 -1.66 -4.23 -10.70
C PHE A 105 -0.34 -4.91 -10.32
N VAL A 106 -0.30 -5.75 -9.29
CA VAL A 106 0.94 -6.47 -8.94
C VAL A 106 1.27 -7.52 -9.99
N TYR A 107 0.26 -8.24 -10.49
CA TYR A 107 0.46 -9.17 -11.60
C TYR A 107 0.75 -8.43 -12.92
N GLY A 108 0.14 -7.25 -13.14
CA GLY A 108 0.42 -6.37 -14.27
C GLY A 108 1.85 -5.87 -14.26
N GLU A 109 2.33 -5.24 -13.17
CA GLU A 109 3.71 -4.77 -13.04
C GLU A 109 4.72 -5.92 -13.20
N ILE A 110 4.47 -7.08 -12.59
CA ILE A 110 5.35 -8.26 -12.76
C ILE A 110 5.35 -8.72 -14.23
N ASN A 111 4.18 -8.77 -14.88
CA ASN A 111 4.07 -9.19 -16.28
C ASN A 111 4.69 -8.18 -17.24
N ASP A 112 4.56 -6.88 -17.00
CA ASP A 112 5.17 -5.82 -17.79
C ASP A 112 6.69 -5.87 -17.66
N HIS A 113 7.21 -6.02 -16.43
CA HIS A 113 8.65 -6.21 -16.21
C HIS A 113 9.18 -7.50 -16.87
N VAL A 114 8.42 -8.59 -16.83
CA VAL A 114 8.79 -9.85 -17.52
C VAL A 114 8.72 -9.69 -19.03
N ARG A 115 7.70 -9.01 -19.56
CA ARG A 115 7.56 -8.76 -20.99
C ARG A 115 8.69 -7.86 -21.51
N ASP A 116 9.03 -6.81 -20.78
CA ASP A 116 10.15 -5.93 -21.10
C ASP A 116 11.49 -6.68 -21.02
N ALA A 117 11.67 -7.56 -20.04
CA ALA A 117 12.85 -8.43 -19.94
C ALA A 117 12.94 -9.42 -21.11
N VAL A 118 11.82 -10.00 -21.56
CA VAL A 118 11.78 -10.93 -22.70
C VAL A 118 12.03 -10.21 -24.02
N ILE A 119 11.49 -9.01 -24.21
CA ILE A 119 11.71 -8.18 -25.41
C ILE A 119 13.15 -7.65 -25.46
N SER A 120 13.77 -7.38 -24.31
CA SER A 120 15.17 -6.89 -24.23
C SER A 120 16.22 -8.00 -24.27
N MET A 121 15.83 -9.28 -24.25
CA MET A 121 16.77 -10.39 -24.44
C MET A 121 17.25 -10.43 -25.91
N PRO A 122 18.57 -10.33 -26.16
CA PRO A 122 19.09 -10.49 -27.51
C PRO A 122 18.81 -11.91 -28.00
N TYR A 123 18.21 -12.03 -29.19
CA TYR A 123 17.99 -13.31 -29.84
C TYR A 123 19.31 -14.05 -30.00
N VAL A 124 19.43 -15.21 -29.34
CA VAL A 124 20.57 -16.13 -29.53
C VAL A 124 20.07 -17.28 -30.40
N PRO A 125 20.42 -17.32 -31.70
CA PRO A 125 20.07 -18.46 -32.55
C PRO A 125 20.78 -19.70 -31.99
N THR A 126 20.01 -20.77 -31.78
CA THR A 126 20.58 -22.07 -31.45
C THR A 126 21.25 -22.64 -32.70
N ILE A 127 22.52 -23.01 -32.57
CA ILE A 127 23.36 -23.59 -33.64
C ILE A 127 22.84 -24.97 -34.03
#